data_AF-A0A218P0I6-F1
#
_entry.id   AF-A0A218P0I6-F1
#
_cell.length_a   1.000
_cell.length_b   1.000
_cell.length_c   1.000
_cell.angle_alpha   90.00
_cell.angle_beta   90.00
_cell.angle_gamma   90.00
#
_symmetry.space_group_name_H-M   'P 1'
#
loop_
_entity.id
_entity.type
_entity.pdbx_description
1 polymer ?
#
loop_
_entity_poly.entity_id
_entity_poly.type
_entity_poly.pdbx_seq_one_letter_code
_entity_poly.pdbx_strand_id
1 'polypeptide(L)'
;MAASGLSILLKKDVSTIYRHINLLEKAGFVRAVGKEGNEKLYRRTARIFLIAPAGEGNLITPTMDAIHHREAETLYNLFKRAGFEIEDRTLFINVIKTFLSSLETLSRDLVKRLEGMDIDPIEFIHLMNLLVLINSPKLQEEAKKLRKLLKLED
;
A
#
# COMPACT_ATOMS: atom_id res chain seq x y z
N MET A 1 9.60 9.50 19.47
CA MET A 1 9.73 10.29 20.70
C MET A 1 10.20 9.36 21.81
N ALA A 2 11.11 9.81 22.66
CA ALA A 2 11.59 9.04 23.81
C ALA A 2 10.61 9.08 24.99
N ALA A 3 10.75 8.13 25.93
CA ALA A 3 9.92 8.07 27.13
C ALA A 3 10.13 9.30 28.04
N SER A 4 11.35 9.82 28.14
CA SER A 4 11.68 11.09 28.81
C SER A 4 10.90 12.28 28.22
N GLY A 5 10.89 12.42 26.89
CA GLY A 5 10.15 13.47 26.20
C GLY A 5 8.64 13.39 26.45
N LEU A 6 8.09 12.17 26.47
CA LEU A 6 6.67 11.93 26.80
C LEU A 6 6.36 12.22 28.27
N SER A 7 7.29 11.92 29.19
CA SER A 7 7.16 12.23 30.62
C SER A 7 7.03 13.72 30.87
N ILE A 8 7.85 14.54 30.20
CA ILE A 8 7.80 16.00 30.25
C ILE A 8 6.47 16.51 29.69
N LEU A 9 6.09 16.06 28.49
CA LEU A 9 4.87 16.50 27.81
C LEU A 9 3.60 16.19 28.61
N LEU A 10 3.53 14.99 29.19
CA LEU A 10 2.34 14.49 29.89
C LEU A 10 2.35 14.78 31.39
N LYS A 11 3.44 15.35 31.92
CA LYS A 11 3.66 15.59 33.36
C LYS A 11 3.45 14.33 34.19
N LYS A 12 4.07 13.21 33.78
CA LYS A 12 4.00 11.90 34.45
C LYS A 12 5.39 11.32 34.67
N ASP A 13 5.56 10.47 35.67
CA ASP A 13 6.83 9.78 35.93
C ASP A 13 7.28 8.93 34.75
N VAL A 14 8.59 8.95 34.48
CA VAL A 14 9.21 8.19 33.38
C VAL A 14 8.90 6.69 33.50
N SER A 15 8.87 6.12 34.71
CA SER A 15 8.50 4.73 34.95
C SER A 15 7.05 4.42 34.55
N THR A 16 6.12 5.33 34.85
CA THR A 16 4.72 5.25 34.43
C THR A 16 4.60 5.30 32.91
N ILE A 17 5.37 6.16 32.25
CA ILE A 17 5.43 6.23 30.79
C ILE A 17 5.95 4.92 30.21
N TYR A 18 7.05 4.36 30.71
CA TYR A 18 7.57 3.08 30.23
C TYR A 18 6.56 1.94 30.39
N ARG A 19 5.84 1.90 31.52
CA ARG A 19 4.79 0.90 31.74
C ARG A 19 3.70 0.97 30.67
N HIS A 20 3.20 2.17 30.36
CA HIS A 20 2.15 2.35 29.36
C HIS A 20 2.67 2.17 27.93
N ILE A 21 3.88 2.63 27.61
CA ILE A 21 4.50 2.39 26.30
C ILE A 21 4.67 0.90 26.06
N ASN A 22 5.13 0.12 27.05
CA ASN A 22 5.24 -1.33 26.92
C ASN A 22 3.87 -2.00 26.69
N LEU A 23 2.80 -1.51 27.32
CA LEU A 23 1.45 -2.01 27.08
C LEU A 23 0.96 -1.65 25.67
N LEU A 24 1.20 -0.42 25.22
CA LEU A 24 0.86 0.03 23.87
C LEU A 24 1.69 -0.69 22.80
N GLU A 25 2.95 -1.01 23.07
CA GLU A 25 3.83 -1.76 22.19
C GLU A 25 3.38 -3.21 22.07
N LYS A 26 3.07 -3.87 23.19
CA LYS A 26 2.48 -5.22 23.20
C LYS A 26 1.13 -5.28 22.50
N ALA A 27 0.31 -4.24 22.66
CA ALA A 27 -0.96 -4.11 21.96
C ALA A 27 -0.79 -3.66 20.50
N GLY A 28 0.44 -3.37 20.05
CA GLY A 28 0.81 -3.01 18.68
C GLY A 28 0.42 -1.59 18.23
N PHE A 29 0.12 -0.68 19.16
CA PHE A 29 -0.22 0.72 18.84
C PHE A 29 1.01 1.62 18.68
N VAL A 30 2.15 1.20 19.23
CA VAL A 30 3.45 1.88 19.06
C VAL A 30 4.53 0.85 18.78
N ARG A 31 5.60 1.27 18.10
CA ARG A 31 6.80 0.45 17.88
C ARG A 31 8.08 1.24 18.14
N ALA A 32 9.11 0.58 18.65
CA ALA A 32 10.45 1.16 18.69
C ALA A 32 11.01 1.32 17.26
N VAL A 33 11.42 2.53 16.90
CA VAL A 33 11.97 2.87 15.57
C VAL A 33 13.46 3.21 15.59
N GLY A 34 14.08 3.20 16.77
CA GLY A 34 15.51 3.50 16.92
C GLY A 34 15.90 3.76 18.37
N LYS A 35 17.13 4.24 18.56
CA LYS A 35 17.66 4.67 19.86
C LYS A 35 18.33 6.02 19.74
N GLU A 36 18.22 6.82 20.79
CA GLU A 36 18.96 8.07 20.99
C GLU A 36 19.66 7.97 22.35
N GLY A 37 20.98 7.82 22.33
CA GLY A 37 21.75 7.39 23.51
C GLY A 37 21.24 6.06 24.07
N ASN A 38 20.87 6.05 25.36
CA ASN A 38 20.30 4.88 26.03
C ASN A 38 18.77 4.77 25.92
N GLU A 39 18.09 5.71 25.26
CA GLU A 39 16.64 5.73 25.17
C GLU A 39 16.13 5.13 23.85
N LYS A 40 15.04 4.37 23.91
CA LYS A 40 14.31 3.92 22.72
C LYS A 40 13.41 5.04 22.20
N LEU A 41 13.41 5.23 20.89
CA LEU A 41 12.49 6.13 20.20
C LEU A 41 11.27 5.36 19.74
N TYR A 42 10.08 5.81 20.15
CA TYR A 42 8.80 5.19 19.77
C TYR A 42 8.05 6.01 18.72
N ARG A 43 7.33 5.32 17.84
CA ARG A 43 6.39 5.91 16.88
C ARG A 43 5.06 5.16 16.93
N ARG A 44 3.96 5.84 16.58
CA ARG A 44 2.67 5.19 16.36
C ARG A 44 2.78 4.16 15.23
N THR A 45 2.09 3.05 15.39
CA THR A 45 1.87 2.07 14.33
C THR A 45 0.71 2.55 13.46
N ALA A 46 0.83 2.43 12.14
CA ALA A 46 -0.30 2.50 11.22
C ALA A 46 -0.74 1.06 10.92
N ARG A 47 -2.04 0.79 10.87
CA ARG A 47 -2.56 -0.55 10.56
C ARG A 47 -3.37 -0.47 9.28
N ILE A 48 -3.20 -1.47 8.42
CA ILE A 48 -3.92 -1.59 7.16
C ILE A 48 -4.88 -2.76 7.29
N PHE A 49 -6.15 -2.50 7.02
CA PHE A 49 -7.18 -3.51 6.96
C PHE A 49 -7.55 -3.75 5.49
N LEU A 50 -7.38 -4.99 5.04
CA LEU A 50 -7.88 -5.40 3.72
C LEU A 50 -9.37 -5.69 3.85
N ILE A 51 -10.17 -4.95 3.09
CA ILE A 51 -11.61 -5.17 2.97
C ILE A 51 -11.85 -5.57 1.52
N ALA A 52 -12.25 -6.82 1.30
CA ALA A 52 -12.69 -7.23 -0.02
C ALA A 52 -14.10 -6.65 -0.26
N PRO A 53 -14.41 -6.06 -1.44
CA PRO A 53 -15.76 -5.64 -1.73
C PRO A 53 -16.69 -6.86 -1.65
N ALA A 54 -17.57 -6.86 -0.64
CA ALA A 54 -18.58 -7.89 -0.47
C ALA A 54 -19.71 -7.66 -1.49
N GLY A 55 -19.72 -8.44 -2.56
CA GLY A 55 -20.91 -8.56 -3.41
C GLY A 55 -20.67 -9.40 -4.67
N GLU A 56 -21.57 -10.34 -4.90
CA GLU A 56 -21.85 -10.84 -6.25
C GLU A 56 -22.80 -9.83 -6.91
N GLY A 57 -22.37 -9.18 -8.01
CA GLY A 57 -23.25 -8.32 -8.80
C GLY A 57 -22.58 -7.19 -9.59
N ASN A 58 -23.24 -6.81 -10.69
CA ASN A 58 -22.82 -5.79 -11.68
C ASN A 58 -22.79 -4.33 -11.18
N LEU A 59 -23.03 -4.06 -9.88
CA LEU A 59 -22.97 -2.71 -9.29
C LEU A 59 -21.55 -2.34 -8.83
N ILE A 60 -20.71 -3.33 -8.55
CA ILE A 60 -19.29 -3.13 -8.17
C ILE A 60 -18.49 -2.72 -9.41
N THR A 61 -18.86 -3.19 -10.60
CA THR A 61 -18.09 -3.00 -11.84
C THR A 61 -18.02 -1.56 -12.35
N PRO A 62 -19.09 -0.74 -12.38
CA PRO A 62 -18.99 0.66 -12.82
C PRO A 62 -18.19 1.53 -11.87
N THR A 63 -18.33 1.29 -10.55
CA THR A 63 -17.59 2.04 -9.53
C THR A 63 -16.10 1.70 -9.58
N MET A 64 -15.76 0.42 -9.73
CA MET A 64 -14.37 -0.01 -9.88
C MET A 64 -13.75 0.47 -11.18
N ASP A 65 -14.48 0.47 -12.30
CA ASP A 65 -13.97 1.01 -13.57
C ASP A 65 -13.62 2.51 -13.45
N ALA A 66 -14.45 3.30 -12.77
CA ALA A 66 -14.19 4.70 -12.50
C ALA A 66 -12.97 4.91 -11.58
N ILE A 67 -12.80 4.06 -10.57
CA ILE A 67 -11.62 4.05 -9.69
C ILE A 67 -10.36 3.74 -10.51
N HIS A 68 -10.37 2.65 -11.29
CA HIS A 68 -9.23 2.26 -12.14
C HIS A 68 -8.89 3.33 -13.16
N HIS A 69 -9.90 3.98 -13.74
CA HIS A 69 -9.67 5.11 -14.64
C HIS A 69 -8.97 6.28 -13.93
N ARG A 70 -9.43 6.66 -12.74
CA ARG A 70 -8.80 7.73 -11.96
C ARG A 70 -7.36 7.38 -11.52
N GLU A 71 -7.11 6.13 -11.13
CA GLU A 71 -5.77 5.64 -10.78
C GLU A 71 -4.84 5.70 -12.01
N ALA A 72 -5.33 5.24 -13.17
CA ALA A 72 -4.60 5.31 -14.43
C ALA A 72 -4.25 6.75 -14.82
N GLU A 73 -5.18 7.69 -14.65
CA GLU A 73 -4.94 9.13 -14.87
C GLU A 73 -3.88 9.68 -13.92
N THR A 74 -3.92 9.26 -12.66
CA THR A 74 -2.95 9.68 -11.65
C THR A 74 -1.55 9.21 -12.03
N LEU A 75 -1.42 7.95 -12.47
CA LEU A 75 -0.16 7.39 -12.95
C LEU A 75 0.33 8.09 -14.23
N TYR A 76 -0.54 8.31 -15.21
CA TYR A 76 -0.18 9.05 -16.42
C TYR A 76 0.42 10.42 -16.09
N ASN A 77 -0.26 11.19 -15.23
CA ASN A 77 0.21 12.50 -14.79
C ASN A 77 1.51 12.43 -13.99
N LEU A 78 1.70 11.38 -13.17
CA LEU A 78 2.97 11.13 -12.48
C LEU A 78 4.12 10.92 -13.48
N PHE A 79 3.96 10.04 -14.46
CA PHE A 79 4.96 9.79 -15.49
C PHE A 79 5.24 11.04 -16.34
N LYS A 80 4.22 11.80 -16.74
CA LYS A 80 4.40 13.08 -17.44
C LYS A 80 5.22 14.08 -16.62
N ARG A 81 4.93 14.22 -15.32
CA ARG A 81 5.71 15.10 -14.41
C ARG A 81 7.15 14.62 -14.22
N ALA A 82 7.38 13.32 -14.29
CA ALA A 82 8.70 12.72 -14.24
C ALA A 82 9.48 12.85 -15.57
N GLY A 83 8.89 13.45 -16.61
CA GLY A 83 9.55 13.71 -17.90
C GLY A 83 9.32 12.65 -18.97
N PHE A 84 8.43 11.67 -18.75
CA PHE A 84 8.14 10.66 -19.77
C PHE A 84 7.34 11.24 -20.94
N GLU A 85 7.74 10.84 -22.15
CA GLU A 85 7.03 11.15 -23.39
C GLU A 85 6.06 10.02 -23.76
N ILE A 86 4.88 10.06 -23.16
CA ILE A 86 3.78 9.15 -23.48
C ILE A 86 2.93 9.81 -24.57
N GLU A 87 2.99 9.26 -25.79
CA GLU A 87 2.31 9.81 -26.98
C GLU A 87 0.81 9.49 -26.97
N ASP A 88 0.45 8.23 -26.67
CA ASP A 88 -0.94 7.80 -26.62
C ASP A 88 -1.42 7.68 -25.17
N ARG A 89 -2.01 8.77 -24.68
CA ARG A 89 -2.66 8.82 -23.36
C ARG A 89 -3.78 7.79 -23.24
N THR A 90 -4.65 7.67 -24.25
CA THR A 90 -5.82 6.80 -24.19
C THR A 90 -5.39 5.34 -24.07
N LEU A 91 -4.40 4.92 -24.86
CA LEU A 91 -3.82 3.59 -24.78
C LEU A 91 -3.14 3.34 -23.44
N PHE A 92 -2.39 4.31 -22.91
CA PHE A 92 -1.78 4.21 -21.58
C PHE A 92 -2.84 3.96 -20.50
N ILE A 93 -3.90 4.78 -20.48
CA ILE A 93 -4.98 4.65 -19.52
C ILE A 93 -5.64 3.27 -19.62
N ASN A 94 -5.92 2.81 -20.84
CA ASN A 94 -6.55 1.50 -21.05
C ASN A 94 -5.65 0.35 -20.59
N VAL A 95 -4.34 0.38 -20.88
CA VAL A 95 -3.40 -0.65 -20.43
C VAL A 95 -3.37 -0.73 -18.90
N ILE A 96 -3.30 0.41 -18.22
CA ILE A 96 -3.28 0.44 -16.75
C ILE A 96 -4.62 -0.05 -16.18
N LYS A 97 -5.76 0.38 -16.74
CA LYS A 97 -7.08 -0.11 -16.30
C LYS A 97 -7.19 -1.63 -16.42
N THR A 98 -6.80 -2.18 -17.56
CA THR A 98 -6.80 -3.64 -17.79
C THR A 98 -5.89 -4.34 -16.79
N PHE A 99 -4.69 -3.82 -16.55
CA PHE A 99 -3.78 -4.36 -15.54
C PHE A 99 -4.41 -4.38 -14.14
N LEU A 100 -4.99 -3.27 -13.68
CA LEU A 100 -5.60 -3.16 -12.35
C LEU A 100 -6.77 -4.13 -12.18
N SER A 101 -7.68 -4.17 -13.16
CA SER A 101 -8.80 -5.11 -13.18
C SER A 101 -8.35 -6.58 -13.16
N SER A 102 -7.34 -6.93 -13.96
CA SER A 102 -6.78 -8.28 -14.01
C SER A 102 -6.09 -8.65 -12.71
N LEU A 103 -5.29 -7.75 -12.13
CA LEU A 103 -4.60 -7.97 -10.87
C LEU A 103 -5.58 -8.19 -9.72
N GLU A 104 -6.65 -7.39 -9.63
CA GLU A 104 -7.71 -7.56 -8.63
C GLU A 104 -8.41 -8.91 -8.78
N THR A 105 -8.75 -9.28 -10.01
CA THR A 105 -9.42 -10.55 -10.30
C THR A 105 -8.54 -11.73 -9.91
N LEU A 106 -7.26 -11.70 -10.30
CA LEU A 106 -6.32 -12.78 -10.01
C LEU A 106 -5.94 -12.86 -8.54
N SER A 107 -5.93 -11.73 -7.83
CA SER A 107 -5.55 -11.66 -6.40
C SER A 107 -6.72 -11.94 -5.46
N ARG A 108 -7.96 -11.99 -5.96
CA ARG A 108 -9.20 -12.06 -5.15
C ARG A 108 -9.17 -13.15 -4.09
N ASP A 109 -8.84 -14.38 -4.48
CA ASP A 109 -8.87 -15.52 -3.56
C ASP A 109 -7.81 -15.41 -2.46
N LEU A 110 -6.64 -14.84 -2.78
CA LEU A 110 -5.57 -14.63 -1.82
C LEU A 110 -5.92 -13.50 -0.86
N VAL A 111 -6.39 -12.36 -1.37
CA VAL A 111 -6.83 -11.22 -0.55
C VAL A 111 -7.95 -11.63 0.40
N LYS A 112 -8.93 -12.43 -0.07
CA LYS A 112 -10.02 -12.95 0.78
C LYS A 112 -9.52 -13.83 1.92
N ARG A 113 -8.43 -14.59 1.72
CA ARG A 113 -7.81 -15.40 2.80
C ARG A 113 -7.05 -14.55 3.82
N LEU A 114 -6.63 -13.34 3.44
CA LEU A 114 -5.94 -12.39 4.32
C LEU A 114 -6.91 -11.37 4.94
N GLU A 115 -8.20 -11.46 4.62
CA GLU A 115 -9.22 -10.57 5.17
C GLU A 115 -9.30 -10.74 6.70
N GLY A 116 -9.36 -9.62 7.42
CA GLY A 116 -9.36 -9.61 8.89
C GLY A 116 -7.98 -9.78 9.54
N MET A 117 -6.91 -9.96 8.77
CA MET A 117 -5.55 -9.89 9.30
C MET A 117 -5.17 -8.42 9.60
N ASP A 118 -4.47 -8.23 10.70
CA ASP A 118 -3.83 -6.95 11.03
C ASP A 118 -2.48 -6.90 10.31
N ILE A 119 -2.39 -6.05 9.29
CA ILE A 119 -1.22 -5.95 8.41
C ILE A 119 -0.56 -4.60 8.65
N ASP A 120 0.73 -4.63 8.99
CA ASP A 120 1.50 -3.39 9.07
C ASP A 120 1.89 -2.87 7.67
N PRO A 121 2.27 -1.58 7.53
CA PRO A 121 2.55 -0.99 6.22
C PRO A 121 3.69 -1.66 5.45
N ILE A 122 4.68 -2.22 6.15
CA ILE A 122 5.81 -2.93 5.55
C ILE A 122 5.33 -4.28 5.02
N GLU A 123 4.58 -5.02 5.84
CA GLU A 123 3.94 -6.28 5.44
C GLU A 123 3.02 -6.07 4.23
N PHE A 124 2.26 -4.98 4.20
CA PHE A 124 1.41 -4.62 3.06
C PHE A 124 2.24 -4.37 1.78
N ILE A 125 3.34 -3.63 1.86
CA ILE A 125 4.23 -3.41 0.71
C ILE A 125 4.76 -4.75 0.18
N HIS A 126 5.21 -5.63 1.08
CA HIS A 126 5.70 -6.96 0.71
C HIS A 126 4.61 -7.82 0.08
N LEU A 127 3.40 -7.78 0.64
CA LEU A 127 2.23 -8.46 0.10
C LEU A 127 1.92 -7.97 -1.32
N MET A 128 1.89 -6.66 -1.56
CA MET A 128 1.63 -6.10 -2.89
C MET A 128 2.69 -6.52 -3.91
N ASN A 129 3.97 -6.49 -3.52
CA ASN A 129 5.07 -6.95 -4.38
C ASN A 129 4.92 -8.44 -4.73
N LEU A 130 4.54 -9.26 -3.74
CA LEU A 130 4.32 -10.68 -3.93
C LEU A 130 3.12 -10.96 -4.84
N LEU A 131 2.02 -10.22 -4.67
CA LEU A 131 0.84 -10.32 -5.53
C LEU A 131 1.19 -10.00 -6.99
N VAL A 132 1.98 -8.95 -7.23
CA VAL A 132 2.46 -8.63 -8.58
C VAL A 132 3.34 -9.76 -9.12
N LEU A 133 4.27 -10.29 -8.32
CA LEU A 133 5.16 -11.37 -8.74
C LEU A 133 4.39 -12.65 -9.12
N ILE A 134 3.48 -13.11 -8.24
CA ILE A 134 2.67 -14.32 -8.44
C ILE A 134 1.83 -14.21 -9.71
N ASN A 135 1.27 -13.03 -9.97
CA ASN A 135 0.37 -12.81 -11.10
C ASN A 135 1.11 -12.39 -12.38
N SER A 136 2.40 -12.05 -12.30
CA SER A 136 3.20 -11.58 -13.44
C SER A 136 3.16 -12.48 -14.68
N PRO A 137 3.08 -13.83 -14.61
CA PRO A 137 3.00 -14.65 -15.82
C PRO A 137 1.73 -14.39 -16.64
N LYS A 138 0.64 -13.97 -15.99
CA LYS A 138 -0.64 -13.66 -16.64
C LYS A 138 -0.78 -12.19 -17.05
N LEU A 139 0.20 -11.35 -16.71
CA LEU A 139 0.19 -9.89 -16.93
C LEU A 139 1.30 -9.44 -17.89
N GLN A 140 1.89 -10.37 -18.63
CA GLN A 140 3.03 -10.11 -19.53
C GLN A 140 2.66 -9.17 -20.69
N GLU A 141 1.45 -9.26 -21.22
CA GLU A 141 1.04 -8.45 -22.37
C GLU A 141 0.84 -6.98 -22.00
N GLU A 142 0.22 -6.70 -20.85
CA GLU A 142 0.13 -5.36 -20.29
C GLU A 142 1.51 -4.79 -19.99
N ALA A 143 2.40 -5.60 -19.42
CA ALA A 143 3.78 -5.18 -19.12
C ALA A 143 4.55 -4.80 -20.41
N LYS A 144 4.46 -5.62 -21.47
CA LYS A 144 5.08 -5.32 -22.77
C LYS A 144 4.54 -4.02 -23.37
N LYS A 145 3.22 -3.84 -23.39
CA LYS A 145 2.59 -2.61 -23.91
C LYS A 145 3.01 -1.38 -23.12
N LEU A 146 3.07 -1.49 -21.79
CA LEU A 146 3.48 -0.39 -20.93
C LEU A 146 4.96 -0.02 -21.15
N ARG A 147 5.85 -1.01 -21.32
CA ARG A 147 7.27 -0.74 -21.64
C ARG A 147 7.43 0.02 -22.96
N LYS A 148 6.67 -0.35 -24.00
CA LYS A 148 6.62 0.38 -25.28
C LYS A 148 6.21 1.83 -25.09
N LEU A 149 5.09 2.05 -24.40
CA LEU A 149 4.55 3.38 -24.12
C LEU A 149 5.50 4.26 -23.32
N LEU A 150 6.29 3.65 -22.44
CA LEU A 150 7.27 4.34 -21.61
C LEU A 150 8.66 4.44 -22.26
N LYS A 151 8.83 3.92 -23.49
CA LYS A 151 10.12 3.87 -24.21
C LYS A 151 11.23 3.20 -23.37
N LEU A 152 10.86 2.14 -22.65
CA LEU A 152 11.75 1.34 -21.78
C LEU A 152 12.19 0.03 -22.44
N GLU A 153 12.05 -0.10 -23.76
CA GLU A 153 12.60 -1.25 -24.48
C GLU A 153 14.13 -1.08 -24.56
N ASP A 154 14.86 -2.19 -24.33
CA ASP A 154 16.30 -2.26 -24.61
C ASP A 154 16.54 -2.32 -26.13
#